data_AF-A0A2I0WK48-F1
#
_entry.id   AF-A0A2I0WK48-F1
#
_cell.length_a   1.000
_cell.length_b   1.000
_cell.length_c   1.000
_cell.angle_alpha   90.00
_cell.angle_beta   90.00
_cell.angle_gamma   90.00
#
_symmetry.space_group_name_H-M   'P 1'
#
loop_
_entity.id
_entity.type
_entity.pdbx_description
1 polymer ?
#
loop_
_entity_poly.entity_id
_entity_poly.type
_entity_poly.pdbx_seq_one_letter_code
_entity_poly.pdbx_strand_id
1 'polypeptide(L)'
;MGGDRILERLDRCLLNSLSIKKIQITMVRHLARVASDHCPIALKMFDSAFKGRSGFKFEDTWLSFRAAEHIVTNRWRKTVLGDDMEVLNKKCKRALKDLFYWSKNRLKDINLGKDSLKVDIVKLQEEEAEFGWLTEEKLWLLKAKVKELNLVLNNLNIWWRQRAKAKWINEGDANTKFFQSFANFRRNANRIFQV
;
A
#
# COMPACT_ATOMS: atom_id res chain seq x y z
N MET A 1 -34.13 -24.31 -28.09
CA MET A 1 -34.36 -22.93 -27.63
C MET A 1 -33.70 -22.77 -26.27
N GLY A 2 -32.88 -21.73 -26.09
CA GLY A 2 -31.92 -21.58 -24.99
C GLY A 2 -32.56 -21.37 -23.61
N GLY A 3 -32.35 -22.33 -22.71
CA GLY A 3 -32.81 -22.30 -21.32
C GLY A 3 -31.75 -21.85 -20.32
N ASP A 4 -30.60 -21.34 -20.80
CA ASP A 4 -29.53 -20.88 -19.91
C ASP A 4 -29.92 -19.52 -19.31
N ARG A 5 -30.05 -19.50 -17.98
CA ARG A 5 -30.24 -18.26 -17.22
C ARG A 5 -28.95 -17.46 -17.22
N ILE A 6 -28.88 -16.42 -18.04
CA ILE A 6 -27.80 -15.44 -18.01
C ILE A 6 -28.08 -14.46 -16.88
N LEU A 7 -27.17 -14.38 -15.91
CA LEU A 7 -27.21 -13.40 -14.84
C LEU A 7 -26.30 -12.23 -15.19
N GLU A 8 -26.87 -11.03 -15.23
CA GLU A 8 -26.13 -9.81 -15.52
C GLU A 8 -26.01 -8.93 -14.27
N ARG A 9 -24.89 -8.20 -14.14
CA ARG A 9 -24.66 -7.25 -13.05
C ARG A 9 -24.85 -5.82 -13.55
N LEU A 10 -26.12 -5.40 -13.60
CA LEU A 10 -26.53 -4.08 -14.07
C LEU A 10 -26.49 -3.02 -12.97
N ASP A 11 -26.91 -3.39 -11.75
CA ASP A 11 -26.91 -2.49 -10.61
C ASP A 11 -25.51 -2.27 -10.02
N ARG A 12 -25.15 -1.00 -9.78
CA ARG A 12 -23.81 -0.61 -9.30
C ARG A 12 -23.92 0.47 -8.22
N CYS A 13 -23.08 0.35 -7.19
CA CYS A 13 -22.86 1.40 -6.21
C CYS A 13 -21.48 2.02 -6.45
N LEU A 14 -21.44 3.33 -6.70
CA LEU A 14 -20.22 4.07 -7.01
C LEU A 14 -19.82 4.95 -5.83
N LEU A 15 -18.54 4.91 -5.47
CA LEU A 15 -17.95 5.76 -4.44
C LEU A 15 -16.71 6.43 -5.00
N ASN A 16 -16.58 7.74 -4.79
CA ASN A 16 -15.37 8.45 -5.19
C ASN A 16 -14.21 8.17 -4.22
N SER A 17 -13.00 8.55 -4.63
CA SER A 17 -11.78 8.32 -3.86
C SER A 17 -11.74 9.07 -2.51
N LEU A 18 -12.42 10.22 -2.41
CA LEU A 18 -12.54 10.98 -1.16
C LEU A 18 -13.42 10.24 -0.15
N SER A 19 -14.54 9.70 -0.58
CA SER A 19 -15.45 8.88 0.23
C SER A 19 -14.75 7.60 0.69
N ILE A 20 -14.03 6.90 -0.18
CA ILE A 20 -13.29 5.68 0.20
C ILE A 20 -12.21 5.96 1.26
N LYS A 21 -11.62 7.16 1.26
CA LYS A 21 -10.64 7.57 2.30
C LYS A 21 -11.29 7.81 3.66
N LYS A 22 -12.51 8.37 3.68
CA LYS A 22 -13.26 8.65 4.92
C LYS A 22 -13.90 7.39 5.50
N ILE A 23 -14.38 6.50 4.63
CA ILE A 23 -15.11 5.30 5.02
C ILE A 23 -14.12 4.15 5.22
N GLN A 24 -13.94 3.71 6.47
CA GLN A 24 -12.95 2.68 6.77
C GLN A 24 -13.32 1.32 6.16
N ILE A 25 -14.62 1.02 6.09
CA ILE A 25 -15.17 -0.23 5.54
C ILE A 25 -16.47 0.05 4.80
N THR A 26 -16.57 -0.47 3.59
CA THR A 26 -17.82 -0.58 2.82
C THR A 26 -18.12 -2.04 2.55
N MET A 27 -19.33 -2.48 2.90
CA MET A 27 -19.85 -3.81 2.57
C MET A 27 -20.98 -3.64 1.57
N VAL A 28 -20.89 -4.35 0.44
CA VAL A 28 -21.95 -4.40 -0.56
C VAL A 28 -22.63 -5.76 -0.43
N ARG A 29 -23.94 -5.79 -0.17
CA ARG A 29 -24.74 -7.02 -0.16
C ARG A 29 -25.80 -6.96 -1.26
N HIS A 30 -25.92 -8.08 -1.96
CA HIS A 30 -27.00 -8.38 -2.88
C HIS A 30 -28.12 -9.05 -2.07
N LEU A 31 -29.26 -8.38 -1.94
CA LEU A 31 -30.41 -8.86 -1.15
C LEU A 31 -31.28 -9.83 -1.96
N ALA A 32 -32.11 -10.62 -1.26
CA ALA A 32 -32.96 -11.61 -1.90
C ALA A 32 -33.88 -10.97 -2.96
N ARG A 33 -33.99 -11.65 -4.11
CA ARG A 33 -34.86 -11.30 -5.22
C ARG A 33 -36.28 -11.77 -4.91
N VAL A 34 -37.06 -10.94 -4.21
CA VAL A 34 -38.41 -11.32 -3.72
C VAL A 34 -39.53 -10.79 -4.63
N ALA A 35 -39.40 -9.59 -5.18
CA ALA A 35 -40.49 -8.89 -5.88
C ALA A 35 -40.10 -8.26 -7.23
N SER A 36 -38.87 -8.46 -7.70
CA SER A 36 -38.34 -7.94 -8.97
C SER A 36 -37.38 -8.97 -9.55
N ASP A 37 -37.06 -8.89 -10.84
CA ASP A 37 -35.95 -9.59 -11.49
C ASP A 37 -34.57 -8.96 -11.16
N HIS A 38 -34.54 -7.81 -10.51
CA HIS A 38 -33.33 -7.19 -9.96
C HIS A 38 -33.02 -7.66 -8.53
N CYS A 39 -31.74 -7.56 -8.18
CA CYS A 39 -31.24 -7.89 -6.84
C CYS A 39 -30.86 -6.59 -6.11
N PRO A 40 -31.62 -6.13 -5.11
CA PRO A 40 -31.34 -4.87 -4.44
C PRO A 40 -29.94 -4.85 -3.83
N ILE A 41 -29.22 -3.75 -4.01
CA ILE A 41 -27.88 -3.56 -3.48
C ILE A 41 -27.95 -2.75 -2.19
N ALA A 42 -27.54 -3.35 -1.08
CA ALA A 42 -27.38 -2.66 0.20
C ALA A 42 -25.90 -2.34 0.45
N LEU A 43 -25.57 -1.06 0.55
CA LEU A 43 -24.27 -0.58 1.01
C LEU A 43 -24.32 -0.35 2.53
N LYS A 44 -23.51 -1.09 3.29
CA LYS A 44 -23.28 -0.82 4.71
C LYS A 44 -21.93 -0.15 4.89
N MET A 45 -21.93 0.97 5.61
CA MET A 45 -20.75 1.75 5.93
C MET A 45 -20.47 1.61 7.42
N PHE A 46 -19.23 1.29 7.77
CA PHE A 46 -18.83 1.14 9.18
C PHE A 46 -17.67 2.08 9.48
N ASP A 47 -17.79 2.80 10.59
CA ASP A 47 -16.77 3.70 11.09
C ASP A 47 -15.65 2.98 11.85
N SER A 48 -15.90 1.76 12.35
CA SER A 48 -14.92 0.98 13.12
C SER A 48 -14.46 -0.29 12.40
N ALA A 49 -13.14 -0.39 12.20
CA ALA A 49 -12.53 -1.57 11.62
C ALA A 49 -12.17 -2.62 12.67
N PHE A 50 -12.93 -3.71 12.73
CA PHE A 50 -12.39 -4.96 13.29
C PHE A 50 -11.17 -5.36 12.48
N LYS A 51 -9.97 -5.27 13.06
CA LYS A 51 -8.74 -5.74 12.42
C LYS A 51 -8.69 -7.25 12.58
N GLY A 52 -9.11 -7.98 11.55
CA GLY A 52 -8.85 -9.42 11.49
C GLY A 52 -7.34 -9.71 11.60
N ARG A 53 -6.98 -10.94 12.00
CA ARG A 53 -5.56 -11.36 12.06
C ARG A 53 -4.96 -11.31 10.66
N SER A 54 -4.25 -10.23 10.34
CA SER A 54 -3.42 -10.16 9.14
C SER A 54 -2.15 -10.97 9.40
N GLY A 55 -1.90 -11.99 8.56
CA GLY A 55 -0.57 -12.59 8.49
C GLY A 55 0.49 -11.58 8.03
N PHE A 56 1.76 -11.88 8.32
CA PHE A 56 2.89 -11.12 7.79
C PHE A 56 3.10 -11.53 6.33
N LYS A 57 3.18 -10.55 5.44
CA LYS A 57 3.43 -10.75 4.00
C LYS A 57 4.71 -10.04 3.63
N PHE A 58 5.43 -10.63 2.68
CA PHE A 58 6.62 -10.01 2.12
C PHE A 58 6.25 -8.76 1.33
N GLU A 59 7.07 -7.70 1.45
CA GLU A 59 6.92 -6.48 0.65
C GLU A 59 8.13 -6.28 -0.25
N ASP A 60 7.88 -6.01 -1.53
CA ASP A 60 8.95 -5.92 -2.54
C ASP A 60 9.92 -4.76 -2.23
N THR A 61 9.44 -3.71 -1.57
CA THR A 61 10.27 -2.59 -1.11
C THR A 61 11.37 -2.99 -0.16
N TRP A 62 11.26 -4.12 0.53
CA TRP A 62 12.30 -4.57 1.45
C TRP A 62 13.60 -4.87 0.72
N LEU A 63 13.53 -5.25 -0.56
CA LEU A 63 14.71 -5.49 -1.41
C LEU A 63 15.52 -4.22 -1.67
N SER A 64 14.90 -3.05 -1.59
CA SER A 64 15.59 -1.76 -1.75
C SER A 64 16.46 -1.38 -0.54
N PHE A 65 16.41 -2.13 0.56
CA PHE A 65 17.12 -1.81 1.79
C PHE A 65 18.10 -2.92 2.18
N ARG A 66 19.40 -2.60 2.22
CA ARG A 66 20.44 -3.51 2.74
C ARG A 66 20.17 -4.00 4.17
N ALA A 67 19.46 -3.20 4.98
CA ALA A 67 19.05 -3.60 6.32
C ALA A 67 18.15 -4.84 6.34
N ALA A 68 17.32 -5.07 5.30
CA ALA A 68 16.45 -6.23 5.23
C ALA A 68 17.26 -7.53 5.14
N GLU A 69 18.32 -7.56 4.32
CA GLU A 69 19.24 -8.69 4.20
C GLU A 69 19.91 -9.01 5.55
N HIS A 70 20.36 -7.97 6.26
CA HIS A 70 20.97 -8.12 7.57
C HIS A 70 20.00 -8.70 8.61
N ILE A 71 18.74 -8.25 8.61
CA ILE A 71 17.68 -8.77 9.49
C ILE A 71 17.44 -10.26 9.23
N VAL A 72 17.33 -10.66 7.96
CA VAL A 72 17.12 -12.06 7.57
C VAL A 72 18.31 -12.90 8.01
N THR A 73 19.53 -12.48 7.65
CA THR A 73 20.78 -13.19 7.96
C THR A 73 20.92 -13.42 9.47
N ASN A 74 20.75 -12.36 10.27
CA ASN A 74 20.86 -12.46 11.73
C ASN A 74 19.82 -13.39 12.35
N ARG A 75 18.61 -13.42 11.79
CA ARG A 75 17.55 -14.31 12.29
C ARG A 75 17.73 -15.75 11.85
N TRP A 76 18.26 -15.98 10.66
CA TRP A 76 18.50 -17.32 10.12
C TRP A 76 19.65 -18.06 10.81
N ARG A 77 20.64 -17.31 11.33
CA ARG A 77 21.75 -17.85 12.15
C ARG A 77 21.29 -18.45 13.48
N LYS A 78 20.09 -18.12 13.96
CA LYS A 78 19.58 -18.67 15.22
C LYS A 78 19.16 -20.13 15.04
N THR A 79 19.60 -20.99 15.94
CA THR A 79 19.20 -22.40 15.98
C THR A 79 17.72 -22.53 16.35
N VAL A 80 17.08 -23.53 15.77
CA VAL A 80 15.68 -23.88 16.01
C VAL A 80 15.60 -25.39 16.09
N LEU A 81 14.87 -25.89 17.08
CA LEU A 81 14.61 -27.32 17.25
C LEU A 81 13.34 -27.72 16.48
N GLY A 82 13.33 -28.95 15.96
CA GLY A 82 12.25 -29.55 15.17
C GLY A 82 12.82 -30.35 13.99
N ASP A 83 11.93 -30.99 13.22
CA ASP A 83 12.30 -31.53 11.92
C ASP A 83 12.62 -30.41 10.92
N ASP A 84 13.17 -30.78 9.76
CA ASP A 84 13.61 -29.83 8.74
C ASP A 84 12.50 -28.87 8.28
N MET A 85 11.27 -29.36 8.14
CA MET A 85 10.12 -28.55 7.72
C MET A 85 9.66 -27.59 8.82
N GLU A 86 9.69 -28.03 10.08
CA GLU A 86 9.46 -27.17 11.22
C GLU A 86 10.52 -26.09 11.37
N VAL A 87 11.80 -26.45 11.22
CA VAL A 87 12.93 -25.54 11.30
C VAL A 87 12.80 -24.46 10.23
N LEU A 88 12.55 -24.85 8.98
CA LEU A 88 12.35 -23.92 7.87
C LEU A 88 11.18 -22.96 8.14
N ASN A 89 10.01 -23.50 8.50
CA ASN A 89 8.82 -22.69 8.77
C ASN A 89 9.03 -21.71 9.93
N LYS A 90 9.63 -22.16 11.03
CA LYS A 90 9.93 -21.33 12.21
C LYS A 90 10.93 -20.22 11.85
N LYS A 91 11.97 -20.51 11.07
CA LYS A 91 12.95 -19.50 10.61
C LYS A 91 12.31 -18.46 9.70
N CYS A 92 11.55 -18.88 8.68
CA CYS A 92 10.82 -17.99 7.77
C CYS A 92 9.82 -17.10 8.53
N LYS A 93 9.02 -17.68 9.43
CA LYS A 93 8.02 -16.94 10.21
C LYS A 93 8.66 -15.90 11.13
N ARG A 94 9.80 -16.22 11.76
CA ARG A 94 10.55 -15.27 12.60
C ARG A 94 11.12 -14.13 11.75
N ALA A 95 11.83 -14.44 10.67
CA ALA A 95 12.40 -13.43 9.78
C ALA A 95 11.33 -12.50 9.18
N LEU A 96 10.20 -13.05 8.70
CA LEU A 96 9.06 -12.26 8.21
C LEU A 96 8.46 -11.36 9.27
N LYS A 97 8.36 -11.84 10.52
CA LYS A 97 7.84 -11.06 11.64
C LYS A 97 8.76 -9.86 11.93
N ASP A 98 10.07 -10.07 12.00
CA ASP A 98 11.03 -9.00 12.27
C ASP A 98 11.07 -7.97 11.13
N LEU A 99 11.09 -8.44 9.87
CA LEU A 99 10.98 -7.57 8.70
C LEU A 99 9.69 -6.74 8.72
N PHE A 100 8.58 -7.33 9.11
CA PHE A 100 7.31 -6.61 9.19
C PHE A 100 7.35 -5.47 10.23
N TYR A 101 7.85 -5.71 11.44
CA TYR A 101 7.89 -4.66 12.46
C TYR A 101 8.94 -3.59 12.13
N TRP A 102 10.10 -4.01 11.62
CA TRP A 102 11.12 -3.09 11.14
C TRP A 102 10.58 -2.19 10.01
N SER A 103 9.97 -2.78 8.98
CA SER A 103 9.42 -2.04 7.83
C SER A 103 8.28 -1.10 8.21
N LYS A 104 7.43 -1.49 9.18
CA LYS A 104 6.36 -0.63 9.69
C LYS A 104 6.91 0.65 10.33
N ASN A 105 8.00 0.56 11.08
CA ASN A 105 8.67 1.74 11.64
C ASN A 105 9.36 2.53 10.54
N ARG A 106 10.11 1.85 9.67
CA ARG A 106 10.80 2.46 8.54
C ARG A 106 9.88 3.24 7.61
N LEU A 107 8.66 2.76 7.36
CA LEU A 107 7.68 3.45 6.53
C LEU A 107 7.22 4.78 7.14
N LYS A 108 7.14 4.87 8.48
CA LYS A 108 6.84 6.15 9.15
C LYS A 108 7.98 7.13 8.94
N ASP A 109 9.22 6.68 9.17
CA ASP A 109 10.41 7.51 8.99
C ASP A 109 10.55 8.00 7.54
N ILE A 110 10.29 7.13 6.56
CA ILE A 110 10.29 7.48 5.14
C ILE A 110 9.22 8.54 4.83
N ASN A 111 8.02 8.44 5.41
CA ASN A 111 6.98 9.45 5.17
C ASN A 111 7.33 10.80 5.80
N LEU A 112 7.88 10.80 7.02
CA LEU A 112 8.36 12.02 7.67
C LEU A 112 9.51 12.66 6.88
N GLY A 113 10.50 11.86 6.46
CA GLY A 113 11.61 12.30 5.64
C GLY A 113 11.16 12.86 4.29
N LYS A 114 10.19 12.23 3.64
CA LYS A 114 9.57 12.74 2.40
C LYS A 114 8.98 14.14 2.57
N ASP A 115 8.26 14.37 3.66
CA ASP A 115 7.61 15.67 3.90
C ASP A 115 8.68 16.73 4.23
N SER A 116 9.71 16.39 5.02
CA SER A 116 10.87 17.27 5.25
C SER A 116 11.61 17.62 3.96
N LEU A 117 11.87 16.64 3.09
CA LEU A 117 12.54 16.86 1.81
C LEU A 117 11.76 17.83 0.92
N LYS A 118 10.43 17.75 0.92
CA LYS A 118 9.60 18.69 0.18
C LYS A 118 9.71 20.10 0.73
N VAL A 119 9.69 20.26 2.05
CA VAL A 119 9.87 21.58 2.69
C VAL A 119 11.24 22.17 2.33
N ASP A 120 12.31 21.37 2.41
CA ASP A 120 13.66 21.82 2.05
C ASP A 120 13.76 22.25 0.58
N ILE A 121 13.17 21.47 -0.33
CA ILE A 121 13.15 21.77 -1.77
C ILE A 121 12.39 23.08 -2.02
N VAL A 122 11.21 23.25 -1.43
CA VAL A 122 10.41 24.47 -1.59
C VAL A 122 11.17 25.69 -1.10
N LYS A 123 11.83 25.62 0.06
CA LYS A 123 12.64 26.73 0.58
C LYS A 123 13.76 27.15 -0.38
N LEU A 124 14.46 26.17 -0.97
CA LEU A 124 15.52 26.44 -1.95
C LEU A 124 14.96 27.06 -3.23
N GLN A 125 13.77 26.64 -3.68
CA GLN A 125 13.10 27.20 -4.85
C GLN A 125 12.52 28.60 -4.59
N GLU A 126 12.03 28.87 -3.38
CA GLU A 126 11.59 30.20 -2.96
C GLU A 126 12.77 31.17 -2.91
N GLU A 127 13.91 30.75 -2.38
CA GLU A 127 15.15 31.53 -2.40
C GLU A 127 15.61 31.82 -3.85
N GLU A 128 15.60 30.82 -4.72
CA GLU A 128 15.90 31.00 -6.15
C GLU A 128 14.97 32.02 -6.81
N ALA A 129 13.67 32.01 -6.46
CA ALA A 129 12.68 32.93 -6.99
C ALA A 129 12.83 34.36 -6.45
N GLU A 130 13.26 34.52 -5.19
CA GLU A 130 13.48 35.82 -4.56
C GLU A 130 14.72 36.53 -5.10
N PHE A 131 15.84 35.82 -5.20
CA PHE A 131 17.12 36.39 -5.62
C PHE A 131 17.40 36.25 -7.13
N GLY A 132 16.65 35.40 -7.83
CA GLY A 132 16.81 35.12 -9.26
C GLY A 132 17.92 34.12 -9.60
N TRP A 133 18.70 33.68 -8.60
CA TRP A 133 19.73 32.64 -8.74
C TRP A 133 20.02 31.94 -7.41
N LEU A 134 20.62 30.75 -7.47
CA LEU A 134 21.21 30.05 -6.33
C LEU A 134 22.73 30.00 -6.45
N THR A 135 23.41 29.94 -5.31
CA THR A 135 24.84 29.58 -5.29
C THR A 135 25.03 28.16 -5.80
N GLU A 136 26.21 27.85 -6.36
CA GLU A 136 26.51 26.52 -6.88
C GLU A 136 26.30 25.42 -5.83
N GLU A 137 26.71 25.68 -4.58
CA GLU A 137 26.48 24.77 -3.45
C GLU A 137 24.99 24.49 -3.20
N LYS A 138 24.15 25.52 -3.22
CA LYS A 138 22.70 25.37 -3.03
C LYS A 138 22.03 24.66 -4.20
N LEU A 139 22.53 24.87 -5.41
CA LEU A 139 22.07 24.15 -6.60
C LEU A 139 22.38 22.65 -6.50
N TRP A 140 23.58 22.28 -6.05
CA TRP A 140 23.95 20.89 -5.78
C TRP A 140 23.12 20.27 -4.67
N LEU A 141 22.87 21.03 -3.59
CA LEU A 141 21.99 20.60 -2.51
C LEU A 141 20.56 20.34 -3.00
N LEU A 142 20.00 21.24 -3.80
CA LEU A 142 18.68 21.09 -4.41
C LEU A 142 18.61 19.80 -5.25
N LYS A 143 19.59 19.59 -6.15
CA LYS A 143 19.68 18.36 -6.97
C LYS A 143 19.75 17.10 -6.12
N ALA A 144 20.55 17.11 -5.05
CA ALA A 144 20.67 15.97 -4.13
C ALA A 144 19.35 15.68 -3.41
N LYS A 145 18.67 16.71 -2.90
CA LYS A 145 17.37 16.60 -2.21
C LYS A 145 16.27 16.09 -3.14
N VAL A 146 16.21 16.60 -4.38
CA VAL A 146 15.26 16.11 -5.40
C VAL A 146 15.52 14.64 -5.74
N LYS A 147 16.79 14.25 -5.89
CA LYS A 147 17.17 12.85 -6.13
C LYS A 147 16.75 11.94 -4.97
N GLU A 148 16.96 12.37 -3.74
CA GLU A 148 16.54 11.63 -2.54
C GLU A 148 15.02 11.49 -2.47
N LEU A 149 14.28 12.57 -2.75
CA LEU A 149 12.82 12.55 -2.81
C LEU A 149 12.31 11.56 -3.87
N ASN A 150 12.92 11.55 -5.05
CA ASN A 150 12.56 10.61 -6.12
C ASN A 150 12.78 9.14 -5.70
N LEU A 151 13.88 8.84 -5.01
CA LEU A 151 14.13 7.50 -4.46
C LEU A 151 13.05 7.10 -3.45
N VAL A 152 12.69 8.01 -2.55
CA VAL A 152 11.62 7.79 -1.56
C VAL A 152 10.27 7.56 -2.23
N LEU A 153 9.91 8.37 -3.23
CA LEU A 153 8.67 8.21 -4.00
C LEU A 153 8.64 6.89 -4.76
N ASN A 154 9.76 6.47 -5.36
CA ASN A 154 9.86 5.18 -6.04
C ASN A 154 9.58 4.01 -5.08
N ASN A 155 10.19 4.02 -3.90
CA ASN A 155 9.93 3.00 -2.88
C ASN A 155 8.44 2.98 -2.47
N LEU A 156 7.83 4.14 -2.22
CA LEU A 156 6.40 4.20 -1.90
C LEU A 156 5.52 3.71 -3.05
N ASN A 157 5.89 3.98 -4.31
CA ASN A 157 5.20 3.48 -5.49
C ASN A 157 5.24 1.95 -5.56
N ILE A 158 6.41 1.34 -5.40
CA ILE A 158 6.55 -0.14 -5.34
C ILE A 158 5.62 -0.72 -4.27
N TRP A 159 5.63 -0.13 -3.08
CA TRP A 159 4.82 -0.57 -1.93
C TRP A 159 3.32 -0.53 -2.21
N TRP A 160 2.84 0.56 -2.82
CA TRP A 160 1.43 0.73 -3.14
C TRP A 160 1.00 -0.10 -4.36
N ARG A 161 1.85 -0.22 -5.38
CA ARG A 161 1.61 -1.03 -6.58
C ARG A 161 1.40 -2.50 -6.20
N GLN A 162 2.24 -3.04 -5.32
CA GLN A 162 2.12 -4.41 -4.81
C GLN A 162 0.75 -4.64 -4.11
N ARG A 163 0.30 -3.67 -3.30
CA ARG A 163 -0.99 -3.72 -2.59
C ARG A 163 -2.18 -3.59 -3.53
N ALA A 164 -2.05 -2.74 -4.54
CA ALA A 164 -3.05 -2.57 -5.58
C ALA A 164 -3.18 -3.83 -6.45
N LYS A 165 -2.13 -4.65 -6.57
CA LYS A 165 -2.01 -5.72 -7.60
C LYS A 165 -2.21 -5.18 -9.02
N ALA A 166 -1.82 -3.93 -9.26
CA ALA A 166 -1.89 -3.31 -10.57
C ALA A 166 -0.68 -3.76 -11.40
N LYS A 167 -0.89 -4.66 -12.36
CA LYS A 167 0.13 -5.16 -13.30
C LYS A 167 0.20 -4.35 -14.62
N TRP A 168 -0.77 -3.48 -14.85
CA TRP A 168 -1.09 -2.89 -16.15
C TRP A 168 -0.62 -1.44 -16.29
N ILE A 169 -0.02 -0.86 -15.25
CA ILE A 169 0.63 0.45 -15.33
C ILE A 169 2.10 0.22 -15.67
N ASN A 170 2.48 0.51 -16.91
CA ASN A 170 3.88 0.73 -17.29
C ASN A 170 4.42 1.93 -16.52
N GLU A 171 5.70 1.89 -16.19
CA GLU A 171 6.43 2.68 -15.18
C GLU A 171 6.36 4.22 -15.32
N GLY A 172 5.61 4.76 -16.29
CA GLY A 172 5.52 6.19 -16.58
C GLY A 172 4.58 7.01 -15.69
N ASP A 173 3.65 6.39 -14.95
CA ASP A 173 2.71 7.15 -14.09
C ASP A 173 2.94 6.85 -12.60
N ALA A 174 3.79 7.67 -11.98
CA ALA A 174 4.22 7.57 -10.58
C ALA A 174 3.14 8.05 -9.58
N ASN A 175 1.89 7.58 -9.72
CA ASN A 175 0.76 8.07 -8.95
C ASN A 175 0.48 7.23 -7.69
N THR A 176 1.28 7.46 -6.63
CA THR A 176 1.05 6.85 -5.30
C THR A 176 -0.38 7.03 -4.79
N LYS A 177 -1.06 8.15 -5.09
CA LYS A 177 -2.44 8.42 -4.65
C LYS A 177 -3.44 7.48 -5.33
N PHE A 178 -3.27 7.22 -6.63
CA PHE A 178 -4.08 6.25 -7.37
C PHE A 178 -3.92 4.85 -6.79
N PHE A 179 -2.69 4.37 -6.65
CA PHE A 179 -2.42 3.03 -6.12
C PHE A 179 -2.92 2.87 -4.67
N GLN A 180 -2.78 3.91 -3.85
CA GLN A 180 -3.34 3.94 -2.50
C GLN A 180 -4.87 3.80 -2.50
N SER A 181 -5.56 4.57 -3.35
CA SER A 181 -7.02 4.50 -3.48
C SER A 181 -7.48 3.11 -3.94
N PHE A 182 -6.81 2.55 -4.94
CA PHE A 182 -7.11 1.23 -5.48
C PHE A 182 -6.84 0.11 -4.46
N ALA A 183 -5.71 0.17 -3.75
CA ALA A 183 -5.38 -0.76 -2.68
C ALA A 183 -6.41 -0.73 -1.55
N ASN A 184 -6.89 0.46 -1.16
CA ASN A 184 -7.95 0.61 -0.17
C ASN A 184 -9.27 0.02 -0.65
N PHE A 185 -9.69 0.31 -1.88
CA PHE A 185 -10.88 -0.28 -2.49
C PHE A 185 -10.80 -1.81 -2.49
N ARG A 186 -9.68 -2.36 -2.97
CA ARG A 186 -9.44 -3.80 -3.04
C ARG A 186 -9.46 -4.45 -1.64
N ARG A 187 -8.91 -3.78 -0.64
CA ARG A 187 -8.95 -4.25 0.76
C ARG A 187 -10.39 -4.34 1.28
N ASN A 188 -11.23 -3.35 0.97
CA ASN A 188 -12.63 -3.34 1.36
C ASN A 188 -13.42 -4.43 0.61
N ALA A 189 -13.22 -4.56 -0.71
CA ALA A 189 -13.90 -5.56 -1.53
C ALA A 189 -13.57 -7.02 -1.14
N ASN A 190 -12.32 -7.30 -0.75
CA ASN A 190 -11.89 -8.65 -0.34
C ASN A 190 -12.18 -8.98 1.13
N ARG A 191 -12.84 -8.09 1.86
CA ARG A 191 -13.14 -8.31 3.27
C ARG A 191 -14.31 -9.28 3.38
N ILE A 192 -14.02 -10.51 3.80
CA ILE A 192 -15.04 -11.51 4.13
C ILE A 192 -15.57 -11.19 5.53
N PHE A 193 -16.87 -10.96 5.63
CA PHE A 193 -17.56 -10.87 6.92
C PHE A 193 -18.16 -12.24 7.22
N GLN A 194 -17.87 -12.78 8.40
CA GLN A 194 -18.60 -13.94 8.91
C GLN A 194 -20.04 -13.49 9.15
N VAL A 195 -20.99 -14.23 8.58
CA VAL A 195 -22.43 -14.09 8.84
C VAL A 195 -22.75 -14.83 10.12
#